data_AF-A0A0C9X3C2-F1
#
_entry.id   AF-A0A0C9X3C2-F1
#
_cell.length_a   1.000
_cell.length_b   1.000
_cell.length_c   1.000
_cell.angle_alpha   90.00
_cell.angle_beta   90.00
_cell.angle_gamma   90.00
#
_symmetry.space_group_name_H-M   'P 1'
#
loop_
_entity.id
_entity.type
_entity.pdbx_description
1 polymer ?
#
loop_
_entity_poly.entity_id
_entity_poly.type
_entity_poly.pdbx_seq_one_letter_code
_entity_poly.pdbx_strand_id
1 'polypeptide(L)'
;MSTLKFQQSLPFVLLTVSSELAALHTSRARRHHPYNTSNTCKKCGYQLDAGFSHRRFLSHTPTSPSLLRTLCHACGGVQLVPLDKVPESLSILDSPPTTSTDHSSSTQLPVTQATSLQPKVRSRKKTGLQELLSRNRERQKDQSRCQDGSGLAAFLGGLSNSSHDRII
;
A
#
# COMPACT_ATOMS: atom_id res chain seq x y z
N MET A 1 -21.32 18.40 -31.44
CA MET A 1 -21.79 17.55 -30.32
C MET A 1 -20.69 16.58 -29.94
N SER A 2 -20.03 16.79 -28.81
CA SER A 2 -19.02 15.84 -28.29
C SER A 2 -19.74 14.76 -27.48
N THR A 3 -19.44 13.49 -27.74
CA THR A 3 -20.09 12.37 -27.05
C THR A 3 -19.58 12.24 -25.62
N LEU A 4 -20.44 11.85 -24.67
CA LEU A 4 -20.05 11.65 -23.26
C LEU A 4 -18.88 10.66 -23.11
N LYS A 5 -18.86 9.63 -23.97
CA LYS A 5 -17.76 8.65 -24.04
C LYS A 5 -16.43 9.31 -24.41
N PHE A 6 -16.43 10.26 -25.34
CA PHE A 6 -15.23 11.01 -25.71
C PHE A 6 -14.72 11.83 -24.53
N GLN A 7 -15.60 12.52 -23.80
CA GLN A 7 -15.20 13.29 -22.61
C GLN A 7 -14.62 12.41 -21.50
N GLN A 8 -15.10 11.17 -21.37
CA GLN A 8 -14.60 10.20 -20.40
C GLN A 8 -13.26 9.57 -20.80
N SER A 9 -13.01 9.36 -22.10
CA SER A 9 -11.74 8.78 -22.57
C SER A 9 -10.60 9.79 -22.63
N LEU A 10 -10.92 11.07 -22.79
CA LEU A 10 -9.96 12.16 -22.98
C LEU A 10 -8.86 12.22 -21.90
N PRO A 11 -9.15 12.12 -20.58
CA PRO A 11 -8.10 12.13 -19.56
C PRO A 11 -7.07 11.01 -19.70
N PHE A 12 -7.50 9.82 -20.14
CA PHE A 12 -6.60 8.67 -20.30
C PHE A 12 -5.62 8.87 -21.46
N VAL A 13 -6.08 9.48 -22.56
CA VAL A 13 -5.22 9.81 -23.70
C VAL A 13 -4.25 10.94 -23.35
N LEU A 14 -4.70 11.95 -22.59
CA LEU A 14 -3.84 13.06 -22.19
C LEU A 14 -2.78 12.67 -21.16
N LEU A 15 -2.97 11.58 -20.41
CA LEU A 15 -2.05 11.17 -19.36
C LEU A 15 -0.61 10.95 -19.87
N THR A 16 -0.45 10.57 -21.14
CA THR A 16 0.86 10.36 -21.78
C THR A 16 1.55 11.66 -22.22
N VAL A 17 0.80 12.74 -22.40
CA VAL A 17 1.31 14.02 -22.90
C VAL A 17 1.43 15.06 -21.78
N SER A 18 0.41 15.15 -20.93
CA SER A 18 0.35 16.07 -19.80
C SER A 18 -0.64 15.58 -18.76
N SER A 19 -0.11 15.20 -17.60
CA SER A 19 -0.90 14.79 -16.45
C SER A 19 -1.73 15.94 -15.85
N GLU A 20 -1.27 17.18 -15.96
CA GLU A 20 -2.00 18.37 -15.52
C GLU A 20 -3.25 18.62 -16.37
N LEU A 21 -3.13 18.54 -17.69
CA LEU A 21 -4.29 18.65 -18.58
C LEU A 21 -5.26 17.50 -18.35
N ALA A 22 -4.77 16.27 -18.20
CA ALA A 22 -5.60 15.12 -17.83
C ALA A 22 -6.38 15.36 -16.52
N ALA A 23 -5.73 15.92 -15.49
CA ALA A 23 -6.36 16.25 -14.22
C ALA A 23 -7.43 17.34 -14.36
N LEU A 24 -7.19 18.36 -15.19
CA LEU A 24 -8.17 19.42 -15.48
C LEU A 24 -9.40 18.86 -16.20
N HIS A 25 -9.20 18.02 -17.20
CA HIS A 25 -10.30 17.34 -17.91
C HIS A 25 -11.09 16.42 -17.00
N THR A 26 -10.41 15.66 -16.13
CA THR A 26 -11.05 14.84 -15.10
C THR A 26 -11.90 15.70 -14.16
N SER A 27 -11.36 16.83 -13.70
CA SER A 27 -12.09 17.77 -12.83
C SER A 27 -13.31 18.37 -13.51
N ARG A 28 -13.25 18.70 -14.80
CA ARG A 28 -14.40 19.17 -15.59
C ARG A 28 -15.43 18.06 -15.77
N ALA A 29 -15.00 16.85 -16.17
CA ALA A 29 -15.90 15.71 -16.39
C ALA A 29 -16.71 15.37 -15.13
N ARG A 30 -16.10 15.43 -13.94
CA ARG A 30 -16.78 15.18 -12.66
C ARG A 30 -17.92 16.13 -12.34
N ARG A 31 -17.85 17.39 -12.81
CA ARG A 31 -18.95 18.35 -12.60
C ARG A 31 -20.21 17.96 -13.37
N HIS A 32 -20.02 17.33 -14.53
CA HIS A 32 -21.12 16.89 -15.38
C HIS A 32 -21.57 15.45 -15.06
N HIS A 33 -20.65 14.63 -14.54
CA HIS A 33 -20.93 13.24 -14.22
C HIS A 33 -20.24 12.84 -12.92
N PRO A 34 -20.95 12.84 -11.78
CA PRO A 34 -20.38 12.50 -10.47
C PRO A 34 -20.08 11.00 -10.31
N TYR A 35 -19.97 10.24 -11.40
CA TYR A 35 -19.67 8.83 -11.35
C TYR A 35 -18.32 8.60 -10.65
N ASN A 36 -18.29 7.52 -9.88
CA ASN A 36 -17.30 7.23 -8.88
C ASN A 36 -15.94 6.92 -9.54
N THR A 37 -15.14 7.95 -9.77
CA THR A 37 -13.75 7.83 -10.21
C THR A 37 -12.87 7.58 -8.99
N SER A 38 -12.97 6.37 -8.44
CA SER A 38 -12.26 5.91 -7.23
C SER A 38 -10.76 6.16 -7.28
N ASN A 39 -10.21 6.26 -8.49
CA ASN A 39 -8.78 6.35 -8.72
C ASN A 39 -8.32 7.78 -9.05
N THR A 40 -9.14 8.81 -8.79
CA THR A 40 -8.77 10.21 -9.04
C THR A 40 -8.77 11.06 -7.78
N CYS A 41 -7.94 12.10 -7.77
CA CYS A 41 -7.85 13.03 -6.66
C CYS A 41 -9.12 13.86 -6.54
N LYS A 42 -9.91 13.73 -5.47
CA LYS A 42 -11.12 14.55 -5.26
C LYS A 42 -10.86 16.07 -5.28
N LYS A 43 -9.65 16.49 -4.88
CA LYS A 43 -9.25 17.91 -4.83
C LYS A 43 -8.84 18.46 -6.19
N CYS A 44 -7.90 17.81 -6.89
CA CYS A 44 -7.32 18.34 -8.14
C CYS A 44 -7.62 17.52 -9.41
N GLY A 45 -8.16 16.31 -9.29
CA GLY A 45 -8.49 15.44 -10.43
C GLY A 45 -7.36 14.54 -10.91
N TYR A 46 -6.18 14.62 -10.31
CA TYR A 46 -5.02 13.83 -10.69
C TYR A 46 -5.23 12.32 -10.51
N GLN A 47 -4.70 11.49 -11.41
CA GLN A 47 -4.86 10.04 -11.36
C GLN A 47 -3.93 9.40 -10.32
N LEU A 48 -4.46 8.49 -9.51
CA LEU A 48 -3.78 7.95 -8.32
C LEU A 48 -3.13 6.57 -8.54
N ASP A 49 -3.20 5.99 -9.73
CA ASP A 49 -2.75 4.60 -9.99
C ASP A 49 -1.30 4.47 -10.49
N ALA A 50 -0.67 5.55 -10.95
CA ALA A 50 0.64 5.50 -11.63
C ALA A 50 1.82 5.98 -10.75
N GLY A 51 1.87 5.57 -9.49
CA GLY A 51 2.96 5.99 -8.57
C GLY A 51 2.90 7.46 -8.11
N PHE A 52 1.92 8.24 -8.60
CA PHE A 52 1.66 9.62 -8.17
C PHE A 52 0.82 9.72 -6.89
N SER A 53 0.61 8.59 -6.22
CA SER A 53 -0.04 8.57 -4.93
C SER A 53 0.67 7.63 -4.00
N HIS A 54 0.63 7.98 -2.72
CA HIS A 54 1.14 7.13 -1.68
C HIS A 54 -0.05 6.57 -0.89
N ARG A 55 -0.21 5.25 -0.99
CA ARG A 55 -1.31 4.48 -0.39
C ARG A 55 -0.83 3.79 0.88
N ARG A 56 -1.58 3.92 1.96
CA ARG A 56 -1.38 3.15 3.19
C ARG A 56 -2.72 2.59 3.65
N PHE A 57 -2.72 1.30 3.98
CA PHE A 57 -3.82 0.71 4.72
C PHE A 57 -3.73 1.19 6.16
N LEU A 58 -4.81 1.78 6.65
CA LEU A 58 -5.01 2.05 8.05
C LEU A 58 -5.83 0.88 8.59
N SER A 59 -5.10 -0.11 9.11
CA SER A 59 -5.71 -1.15 9.94
C SER A 59 -6.03 -0.51 11.28
N HIS A 60 -7.31 -0.53 11.62
CA HIS A 60 -7.76 -0.19 12.97
C HIS A 60 -8.18 -1.46 13.71
N THR A 61 -8.45 -1.29 14.99
CA THR A 61 -9.00 -2.28 15.92
C THR A 61 -10.04 -3.20 15.29
N PRO A 62 -10.22 -4.44 15.78
CA PRO A 62 -11.14 -5.43 15.21
C PRO A 62 -12.60 -4.97 15.04
N THR A 63 -12.99 -3.88 15.70
CA THR A 63 -14.33 -3.29 15.67
C THR A 63 -14.53 -2.22 14.59
N SER A 64 -13.50 -1.85 13.83
CA SER A 64 -13.54 -0.73 12.89
C SER A 64 -13.15 -1.15 11.48
N PRO A 65 -13.81 -0.60 10.43
CA PRO A 65 -13.53 -0.98 9.05
C PRO A 65 -12.12 -0.54 8.65
N SER A 66 -11.44 -1.39 7.87
CA SER A 66 -10.14 -1.04 7.30
C SER A 66 -10.32 0.12 6.31
N LEU A 67 -9.46 1.15 6.41
CA LEU A 67 -9.50 2.30 5.51
C LEU A 67 -8.26 2.35 4.64
N LEU A 68 -8.43 2.57 3.33
CA LEU A 68 -7.35 2.91 2.43
C LEU A 68 -7.14 4.43 2.47
N ARG A 69 -5.99 4.85 3.00
CA ARG A 69 -5.54 6.24 2.93
C ARG A 69 -4.68 6.45 1.70
N THR A 70 -5.09 7.37 0.84
CA THR A 70 -4.37 7.74 -0.37
C THR A 70 -3.97 9.22 -0.32
N LEU A 71 -2.67 9.51 -0.45
CA LEU A 71 -2.11 10.85 -0.53
C LEU A 71 -1.82 11.21 -2.00
N CYS A 72 -2.38 12.31 -2.48
CA CYS A 72 -2.09 12.82 -3.82
C CYS A 72 -0.79 13.64 -3.81
N HIS A 73 0.22 13.23 -4.58
CA HIS A 73 1.50 13.94 -4.62
C HIS A 73 1.38 15.32 -5.31
N ALA A 74 0.44 15.48 -6.24
CA ALA A 74 0.29 16.73 -6.99
C ALA A 74 -0.24 17.89 -6.12
N CYS A 75 -1.13 17.64 -5.16
CA CYS A 75 -1.77 18.71 -4.38
C CYS A 75 -1.79 18.50 -2.86
N GLY A 76 -1.17 17.41 -2.37
CA GLY A 76 -1.18 17.02 -0.95
C GLY A 76 -2.53 16.54 -0.42
N GLY A 77 -3.55 16.41 -1.29
CA GLY A 77 -4.89 15.99 -0.89
C GLY A 77 -4.91 14.57 -0.31
N VAL A 78 -5.62 14.39 0.80
CA VAL A 78 -5.80 13.10 1.46
C VAL A 78 -7.18 12.55 1.14
N GLN A 79 -7.26 11.28 0.78
CA GLN A 79 -8.50 10.55 0.62
C GLN A 79 -8.53 9.30 1.47
N LEU A 80 -9.67 9.05 2.12
CA LEU A 80 -9.95 7.84 2.87
C LEU A 80 -11.07 7.10 2.17
N VAL A 81 -10.83 5.84 1.83
CA VAL A 81 -11.82 4.96 1.18
C VAL A 81 -11.96 3.71 2.04
N PRO A 82 -13.17 3.38 2.55
CA PRO A 82 -13.40 2.12 3.25
C PRO A 82 -13.12 0.93 2.35
N LEU A 83 -12.39 -0.08 2.84
CA LEU A 83 -12.03 -1.26 2.07
C LEU A 83 -13.25 -2.09 1.66
N ASP A 84 -14.30 -2.08 2.49
CA ASP A 84 -15.55 -2.80 2.24
C ASP A 84 -16.27 -2.31 0.98
N LYS A 85 -15.88 -1.14 0.46
CA LYS A 85 -16.44 -0.52 -0.75
C LYS A 85 -15.47 -0.54 -1.93
N VAL A 86 -14.33 -1.21 -1.81
CA VAL A 86 -13.43 -1.35 -2.95
C VAL A 86 -14.12 -2.28 -3.94
N PRO A 87 -14.45 -1.80 -5.15
CA PRO A 87 -15.02 -2.67 -6.17
C PRO A 87 -14.02 -3.79 -6.44
N GLU A 88 -14.54 -5.01 -6.42
CA GLU A 88 -13.83 -6.29 -6.53
C GLU A 88 -12.90 -6.39 -7.75
N SER A 89 -13.01 -5.47 -8.70
CA SER A 89 -12.15 -5.31 -9.87
C SER A 89 -10.70 -4.95 -9.57
N LEU A 90 -10.33 -4.53 -8.34
CA LEU A 90 -8.92 -4.34 -7.95
C LEU A 90 -8.24 -5.60 -7.40
N SER A 91 -8.99 -6.70 -7.20
CA SER A 91 -8.46 -7.94 -6.59
C SER A 91 -7.73 -8.87 -7.56
N ILE A 92 -7.64 -8.53 -8.85
CA ILE A 92 -7.17 -9.46 -9.91
C ILE A 92 -5.64 -9.49 -10.05
N LEU A 93 -4.90 -8.52 -9.51
CA LEU A 93 -3.45 -8.40 -9.73
C LEU A 93 -2.55 -8.99 -8.64
N ASP A 94 -3.11 -9.54 -7.55
CA ASP A 94 -2.32 -10.10 -6.44
C ASP A 94 -2.44 -11.63 -6.33
N SER A 95 -2.87 -12.29 -7.41
CA SER A 95 -2.66 -13.74 -7.51
C SER A 95 -1.15 -13.98 -7.63
N PRO A 96 -0.51 -14.73 -6.71
CA PRO A 96 0.88 -15.14 -6.90
C PRO A 96 0.97 -15.85 -8.25
N PRO A 97 2.04 -15.63 -9.05
CA PRO A 97 2.23 -16.38 -10.28
C PRO A 97 2.21 -17.87 -9.92
N THR A 98 1.12 -18.54 -10.24
CA THR A 98 1.07 -19.99 -10.21
C THR A 98 2.11 -20.43 -11.23
N THR A 99 3.19 -21.01 -10.74
CA THR A 99 4.16 -21.75 -11.54
C THR A 99 3.42 -22.89 -12.23
N SER A 100 2.85 -22.60 -13.39
CA SER A 100 2.40 -23.60 -14.34
C SER A 100 3.63 -24.29 -14.90
N THR A 101 3.82 -25.49 -14.38
CA THR A 101 4.53 -26.63 -14.92
C THR A 101 4.66 -26.61 -16.44
N ASP A 102 5.92 -26.55 -16.88
CA ASP A 102 6.53 -27.12 -18.10
C ASP A 102 5.66 -27.38 -19.33
N HIS A 103 5.79 -26.50 -20.33
CA HIS A 103 5.79 -26.93 -21.73
C HIS A 103 7.22 -26.86 -22.27
N SER A 104 7.87 -28.03 -22.27
CA SER A 104 9.10 -28.31 -22.99
C SER A 104 8.92 -28.04 -24.49
N SER A 105 9.49 -26.94 -24.98
CA SER A 105 9.91 -26.84 -26.38
C SER A 105 11.43 -26.97 -26.44
N SER A 106 11.83 -28.16 -26.86
CA SER A 106 13.18 -28.55 -27.20
C SER A 106 13.68 -27.71 -28.38
N THR A 107 14.77 -26.97 -28.18
CA THR A 107 15.71 -26.65 -29.26
C THR A 107 17.11 -26.67 -28.66
N GLN A 108 17.92 -27.59 -29.16
CA GLN A 108 19.21 -27.98 -28.64
C GLN A 108 20.31 -26.94 -28.92
N LEU A 109 21.24 -26.78 -27.98
CA LEU A 109 22.62 -26.38 -28.26
C LEU A 109 23.60 -27.25 -27.43
N PRO A 110 24.84 -27.46 -27.92
CA PRO A 110 25.65 -28.60 -27.54
C PRO A 110 26.47 -28.40 -26.25
N VAL A 111 26.37 -29.42 -25.39
CA VAL A 111 27.39 -30.10 -24.57
C VAL A 111 28.78 -29.44 -24.48
N THR A 112 29.23 -29.13 -23.26
CA THR A 112 30.53 -29.61 -22.77
C THR A 112 30.52 -29.83 -21.23
N GLN A 113 31.20 -30.91 -20.84
CA GLN A 113 31.26 -31.60 -19.53
C GLN A 113 32.04 -30.77 -18.47
N ALA A 114 32.14 -31.06 -17.17
CA ALA A 114 32.22 -32.35 -16.46
C ALA A 114 32.07 -32.19 -14.92
N THR A 115 31.59 -33.26 -14.27
CA THR A 115 31.95 -33.83 -12.95
C THR A 115 32.11 -32.95 -11.69
N SER A 116 31.33 -33.24 -10.63
CA SER A 116 31.87 -33.90 -9.42
C SER A 116 30.77 -34.21 -8.39
N LEU A 117 30.80 -35.46 -7.91
CA LEU A 117 29.94 -36.04 -6.89
C LEU A 117 30.40 -35.62 -5.48
N GLN A 118 29.50 -35.07 -4.67
CA GLN A 118 29.65 -35.05 -3.20
C GLN A 118 28.28 -35.19 -2.51
N PRO A 119 28.08 -36.20 -1.64
CA PRO A 119 26.86 -36.36 -0.85
C PRO A 119 26.93 -35.48 0.40
N LYS A 120 26.27 -34.32 0.39
CA LYS A 120 26.19 -33.44 1.56
C LYS A 120 24.90 -33.69 2.34
N VAL A 121 25.10 -34.24 3.53
CA VAL A 121 24.13 -34.45 4.62
C VAL A 121 23.15 -33.29 4.70
N ARG A 122 21.87 -33.58 4.41
CA ARG A 122 20.78 -32.59 4.46
C ARG A 122 20.45 -32.27 5.92
N SER A 123 21.08 -31.22 6.46
CA SER A 123 20.62 -30.58 7.69
C SER A 123 19.19 -30.07 7.47
N ARG A 124 18.25 -30.56 8.28
CA ARG A 124 16.82 -30.17 8.21
C ARG A 124 16.72 -28.65 8.34
N LYS A 125 16.49 -27.99 7.20
CA LYS A 125 16.24 -26.54 7.12
C LYS A 125 14.94 -26.29 7.87
N LYS A 126 15.04 -25.84 9.12
CA LYS A 126 13.93 -25.13 9.76
C LYS A 126 13.56 -24.01 8.82
N THR A 127 12.29 -23.95 8.44
CA THR A 127 11.80 -23.04 7.41
C THR A 127 12.16 -21.62 7.83
N GLY A 128 12.75 -20.82 6.94
CA GLY A 128 13.16 -19.44 7.29
C GLY A 128 12.03 -18.61 7.89
N LEU A 129 10.78 -18.96 7.58
CA LEU A 129 9.58 -18.40 8.19
C LEU A 129 9.47 -18.68 9.70
N GLN A 130 9.79 -19.89 10.16
CA GLN A 130 9.74 -20.26 11.57
C GLN A 130 10.77 -19.47 12.39
N GLU A 131 11.95 -19.23 11.81
CA GLU A 131 12.98 -18.39 12.40
C GLU A 131 12.54 -16.93 12.49
N LEU A 132 11.94 -16.40 11.41
CA LEU A 132 11.42 -15.04 11.37
C LEU A 132 10.34 -14.79 12.42
N LEU A 133 9.38 -15.71 12.56
CA LEU A 133 8.30 -15.63 13.55
C LEU A 133 8.84 -15.71 14.98
N SER A 134 9.85 -16.54 15.22
CA SER A 134 10.51 -16.63 16.53
C SER A 134 11.18 -15.31 16.91
N ARG A 135 11.88 -14.69 15.95
CA ARG A 135 12.54 -13.39 16.12
C ARG A 135 11.55 -12.23 16.34
N ASN A 136 10.37 -12.30 15.75
CA ASN A 136 9.33 -11.28 15.92
C ASN A 136 8.68 -11.36 17.31
N ARG A 137 8.47 -12.58 17.85
CA ARG A 137 7.97 -12.79 19.22
C ARG A 137 8.95 -12.30 20.28
N GLU A 138 10.25 -12.46 20.04
CA GLU A 138 11.31 -11.94 20.91
C GLU A 138 11.29 -10.41 20.97
N ARG A 139 11.27 -9.75 19.81
CA ARG A 139 11.20 -8.28 19.71
C ARG A 139 9.98 -7.67 20.42
N GLN A 140 8.83 -8.35 20.39
CA GLN A 140 7.64 -7.87 21.12
C GLN A 140 7.82 -7.90 22.64
N LYS A 141 8.48 -8.95 23.18
CA LYS A 141 8.74 -9.05 24.63
C LYS A 141 9.72 -7.98 25.11
N ASP A 142 10.73 -7.68 24.30
CA ASP A 142 11.70 -6.63 24.63
C ASP A 142 11.05 -5.24 24.57
N GLN A 143 10.16 -5.00 23.59
CA GLN A 143 9.42 -3.75 23.49
C GLN A 143 8.48 -3.53 24.67
N SER A 144 7.79 -4.56 25.16
CA SER A 144 6.92 -4.41 26.34
C SER A 144 7.70 -4.05 27.60
N ARG A 145 8.94 -4.52 27.75
CA ARG A 145 9.78 -4.19 28.93
C ARG A 145 10.33 -2.76 28.90
N CYS A 146 10.55 -2.19 27.72
CA CYS A 146 11.02 -0.80 27.59
C CYS A 146 9.89 0.24 27.66
N GLN A 147 8.62 -0.17 27.54
CA GLN A 147 7.49 0.76 27.49
C GLN A 147 6.97 1.19 28.86
N ASP A 148 7.34 0.50 29.94
CA ASP A 148 6.86 0.77 31.30
C ASP A 148 7.37 2.09 31.92
N GLY A 149 8.26 2.83 31.25
CA GLY A 149 8.88 4.03 31.82
C GLY A 149 8.86 5.31 30.98
N SER A 150 8.37 5.31 29.73
CA SER A 150 8.55 6.45 28.80
C SER A 150 7.34 6.81 27.94
N GLY A 151 6.15 6.35 28.30
CA GLY A 151 4.90 6.64 27.58
C GLY A 151 4.15 7.88 28.08
N LEU A 152 3.04 8.21 27.40
CA LEU A 152 2.11 9.31 27.70
C LEU A 152 1.73 9.48 29.18
N ALA A 153 1.79 8.42 29.99
CA ALA A 153 1.60 8.48 31.44
C ALA A 153 2.60 9.40 32.14
N ALA A 154 3.87 9.45 31.70
CA ALA A 154 4.87 10.36 32.22
C ALA A 154 4.56 11.83 31.89
N PHE A 155 3.95 12.09 30.73
CA PHE A 155 3.53 13.44 30.32
C PHE A 155 2.34 13.94 31.14
N LEU A 156 1.40 13.06 31.47
CA LEU A 156 0.25 13.41 32.32
C LEU A 156 0.64 13.56 33.79
N GLY A 157 1.58 12.76 34.30
CA GLY A 157 2.08 12.89 35.67
C GLY A 157 2.84 14.19 35.94
N GLY A 158 3.40 14.83 34.91
CA GLY A 158 4.08 16.13 35.04
C GLY A 158 3.13 17.33 35.23
N LEU A 159 1.87 17.21 34.81
CA LEU A 159 0.89 18.31 34.88
C LEU A 159 0.16 18.38 36.22
N SER A 160 0.13 17.29 37.00
CA SER A 160 -0.57 17.28 38.30
C SER A 160 0.22 17.92 39.44
N ASN A 161 1.49 18.26 39.26
CA ASN A 161 2.38 18.70 40.34
C ASN A 161 2.77 20.20 40.30
N SER A 162 2.20 21.02 39.41
CA SER A 162 2.64 22.43 39.25
C SER A 162 1.68 23.51 39.80
N SER A 163 0.71 23.18 40.65
CA SER A 163 -0.35 24.12 41.07
C SER A 163 -0.35 24.49 42.55
N HIS A 164 0.81 24.62 43.19
CA HIS A 164 0.90 25.13 44.56
C HIS A 164 2.20 25.92 44.72
N ASP A 165 2.22 27.20 44.33
CA ASP A 165 2.99 28.25 45.01
C ASP A 165 2.88 29.58 44.26
N ARG A 166 2.03 30.47 44.79
CA ARG A 166 2.36 31.88 45.08
C ARG A 166 1.12 32.65 45.51
N ILE A 167 0.97 32.77 46.82
CA ILE A 167 0.32 33.89 47.48
C ILE A 167 1.43 34.54 48.32
N ILE A 168 1.72 35.82 48.04
CA ILE A 168 1.96 36.96 48.95
C ILE A 168 2.36 38.13 48.04
#